data_AF-A0A261AEH1-F1
#
_entry.id   AF-A0A261AEH1-F1
#
_cell.length_a   1.000
_cell.length_b   1.000
_cell.length_c   1.000
_cell.angle_alpha   90.00
_cell.angle_beta   90.00
_cell.angle_gamma   90.00
#
_symmetry.space_group_name_H-M   'P 1'
#
loop_
_entity.id
_entity.type
_entity.pdbx_description
1 polymer ?
#
loop_
_entity_poly.entity_id
_entity_poly.type
_entity_poly.pdbx_seq_one_letter_code
_entity_poly.pdbx_strand_id
1 'polypeptide(L)'
;MKSITINVMAARSPTGAQFTTLELVSTDDLLKGLDAIKMPPTTTRRFRLSEDYANSLCREKVVTGGLDLIRSDGTRATLEVNAMPESSAVEFFVWM
;
A
#
# COMPACT_ATOMS: atom_id res chain seq x y z
N MET A 1 -15.90 3.43 18.11
CA MET A 1 -15.19 3.44 16.81
C MET A 1 -13.71 3.26 17.15
N LYS A 2 -13.07 2.14 16.78
CA LYS A 2 -11.65 1.92 17.10
C LYS A 2 -10.83 2.68 16.07
N SER A 3 -10.00 3.62 16.52
CA SER A 3 -9.06 4.35 15.66
C SER A 3 -7.82 3.51 15.45
N ILE A 4 -7.48 3.20 14.21
CA ILE A 4 -6.20 2.60 13.85
C ILE A 4 -5.19 3.75 13.77
N THR A 5 -4.23 3.77 14.69
CA THR A 5 -3.14 4.78 14.69
C THR A 5 -2.03 4.28 13.78
N ILE A 6 -1.95 4.84 12.57
CA ILE A 6 -0.85 4.57 11.64
C ILE A 6 0.32 5.49 12.03
N ASN A 7 1.37 4.92 12.60
CA ASN A 7 2.61 5.65 12.87
C ASN A 7 3.32 5.93 11.53
N VAL A 8 3.08 7.11 10.96
CA VAL A 8 3.79 7.60 9.79
C VAL A 8 5.20 7.97 10.25
N MET A 9 6.13 7.02 10.25
CA MET A 9 7.53 7.37 10.07
C MET A 9 7.64 7.86 8.63
N ALA A 10 7.62 9.18 8.46
CA ALA A 10 7.73 9.84 7.17
C ALA A 10 8.99 9.32 6.46
N ALA A 11 8.82 8.30 5.62
CA ALA A 11 9.82 7.97 4.63
C ALA A 11 9.89 9.20 3.73
N ARG A 12 11.00 9.94 3.84
CA ARG A 12 11.35 11.05 2.95
C ARG A 12 11.65 10.55 1.51
N SER A 13 11.08 9.42 1.10
CA SER A 13 11.33 8.75 -0.17
C SER A 13 10.04 8.72 -0.99
N PRO A 14 10.04 9.25 -2.23
CA PRO A 14 8.82 9.42 -3.03
C PRO A 14 8.22 8.12 -3.60
N THR A 15 8.85 6.96 -3.37
CA THR A 15 8.62 5.76 -4.19
C THR A 15 7.92 4.59 -3.51
N GLY A 16 7.72 4.61 -2.20
CA GLY A 16 6.93 3.57 -1.54
C GLY A 16 6.99 3.60 -0.02
N ALA A 17 5.90 3.21 0.63
CA ALA A 17 5.83 3.03 2.07
C ALA A 17 5.20 1.68 2.39
N GLN A 18 5.76 0.96 3.37
CA GLN A 18 5.21 -0.30 3.88
C GLN A 18 4.74 -0.09 5.31
N PHE A 19 3.55 -0.59 5.61
CA PHE A 19 2.92 -0.55 6.92
C PHE A 19 2.57 -1.99 7.33
N THR A 20 2.86 -2.35 8.58
CA THR A 20 2.47 -3.65 9.12
C THR A 20 1.69 -3.42 10.41
N THR A 21 0.50 -4.02 10.51
CA THR A 21 -0.30 -4.03 11.73
C THR A 21 -0.27 -5.43 12.33
N LEU A 22 -0.06 -5.53 13.65
CA LEU A 22 -0.14 -6.78 14.42
C LEU A 22 -1.59 -7.20 14.72
N GLU A 23 -2.57 -6.43 14.26
CA GLU A 23 -3.98 -6.80 14.31
C GLU A 23 -4.47 -7.17 12.91
N LEU A 24 -5.30 -8.21 12.84
CA LEU A 24 -6.01 -8.58 11.62
C LEU A 24 -7.06 -7.50 11.30
N VAL A 25 -6.73 -6.61 10.38
CA VAL A 25 -7.64 -5.55 9.94
C VAL A 25 -8.35 -5.99 8.67
N SER A 26 -9.68 -5.91 8.66
CA SER A 26 -10.45 -6.18 7.45
C SER A 26 -10.13 -5.12 6.38
N THR A 27 -10.04 -5.54 5.11
CA THR A 27 -9.79 -4.60 4.02
C THR A 27 -10.86 -3.51 3.96
N ASP A 28 -12.12 -3.86 4.23
CA ASP A 28 -13.23 -2.89 4.22
C ASP A 28 -13.09 -1.82 5.32
N ASP A 29 -12.62 -2.20 6.51
CA ASP A 29 -12.35 -1.23 7.60
C ASP A 29 -11.16 -0.33 7.27
N LEU A 30 -10.13 -0.88 6.62
CA LEU A 30 -8.95 -0.12 6.19
C LEU A 30 -9.29 0.92 5.11
N LEU A 31 -10.22 0.57 4.23
CA LEU A 31 -10.65 1.42 3.11
C LEU A 31 -11.78 2.38 3.46
N LYS A 32 -12.34 2.28 4.66
CA LYS A 32 -13.47 3.10 5.05
C LYS A 32 -13.11 4.59 5.01
N GLY A 33 -13.78 5.33 4.13
CA GLY A 33 -13.56 6.77 3.94
C GLY A 33 -12.44 7.11 2.93
N LEU A 34 -11.81 6.10 2.32
CA LEU A 34 -10.92 6.29 1.17
C LEU A 34 -11.72 6.11 -0.13
N ASP A 35 -11.47 6.97 -1.12
CA ASP A 35 -11.98 6.80 -2.48
C ASP A 35 -11.08 5.82 -3.24
N ALA A 36 -11.18 4.56 -2.85
CA ALA A 36 -10.37 3.47 -3.39
C ALA A 36 -11.13 2.69 -4.47
N ILE A 37 -10.51 2.54 -5.62
CA ILE A 37 -11.03 1.79 -6.76
C ILE A 37 -10.32 0.43 -6.77
N LYS A 38 -11.10 -0.65 -6.59
CA LYS A 38 -10.58 -2.01 -6.71
C LYS A 38 -10.23 -2.31 -8.16
N MET A 39 -8.98 -2.71 -8.39
CA MET A 39 -8.54 -3.12 -9.72
C MET A 39 -9.04 -4.54 -10.06
N PRO A 40 -9.31 -4.82 -11.35
CA PRO A 40 -9.49 -6.19 -11.80
C PRO A 40 -8.27 -7.05 -11.49
N PRO A 41 -8.44 -8.35 -11.15
CA PRO A 41 -7.32 -9.26 -10.88
C PRO A 41 -6.41 -9.51 -12.09
N THR A 42 -6.81 -9.08 -13.28
CA THR A 42 -6.02 -9.13 -14.52
C THR A 42 -5.19 -7.87 -14.75
N THR A 43 -5.41 -6.80 -13.99
CA THR A 43 -4.64 -5.56 -14.12
C THR A 43 -3.36 -5.69 -13.32
N THR A 44 -2.24 -5.41 -13.98
CA THR A 44 -0.91 -5.45 -13.37
C THR A 44 -0.27 -4.08 -13.41
N ARG A 45 0.28 -3.65 -12.27
CA ARG A 45 1.10 -2.44 -12.13
C ARG A 45 2.52 -2.82 -11.77
N ARG A 46 3.49 -2.06 -12.28
CA ARG A 46 4.91 -2.22 -11.94
C ARG A 46 5.43 -0.93 -11.34
N PHE A 47 6.08 -1.05 -10.20
CA PHE A 47 6.66 0.06 -9.46
C PHE A 47 8.15 -0.15 -9.32
N ARG A 48 8.93 0.91 -9.58
CA ARG A 48 10.35 0.91 -9.27
C ARG A 48 10.52 1.26 -7.80
N LEU A 49 11.23 0.40 -7.10
CA LEU A 49 11.51 0.57 -5.67
C LEU A 49 12.81 1.38 -5.52
N SER A 50 12.87 2.25 -4.51
CA SER A 50 14.11 2.93 -4.14
C SER A 50 15.11 1.94 -3.53
N GLU A 51 16.40 2.27 -3.59
CA GLU A 51 17.47 1.42 -3.04
C GLU A 51 17.31 1.15 -1.53
N ASP A 52 16.62 2.04 -0.82
CA ASP A 52 16.33 1.92 0.61
C ASP A 52 15.13 0.99 0.92
N TYR A 53 14.39 0.53 -0.11
CA TYR A 53 13.27 -0.41 0.08
C TYR A 53 13.80 -1.82 0.38
N ALA A 54 14.08 -2.02 1.68
CA ALA A 54 14.34 -3.28 2.39
C ALA A 54 15.08 -4.36 1.58
N ASN A 55 16.41 -4.27 1.47
CA ASN A 55 17.31 -5.37 1.08
C ASN A 55 16.87 -6.23 -0.12
N SER A 56 16.06 -5.69 -1.03
CA SER A 56 15.46 -6.47 -2.08
C SER A 56 16.41 -6.54 -3.28
N LEU A 57 16.79 -7.75 -3.68
CA LEU A 57 17.52 -7.99 -4.92
C LEU A 57 16.69 -7.58 -6.16
N CYS A 58 15.39 -7.38 -5.99
CA CYS A 58 14.45 -7.03 -7.03
C CYS A 58 14.09 -5.55 -6.94
N ARG A 59 14.54 -4.75 -7.93
CA ARG A 59 14.30 -3.29 -7.99
C ARG A 59 12.89 -2.92 -8.45
N GLU A 60 12.05 -3.91 -8.73
CA GLU A 60 10.68 -3.71 -9.20
C GLU A 60 9.70 -4.51 -8.35
N LYS A 61 8.61 -3.87 -7.94
CA LYS A 61 7.43 -4.54 -7.39
C LYS A 61 6.39 -4.67 -8.49
N VAL A 62 5.87 -5.87 -8.67
CA VAL A 62 4.70 -6.12 -9.52
C VAL A 62 3.50 -6.33 -8.61
N VAL A 63 2.47 -5.50 -8.78
CA VAL A 63 1.19 -5.61 -8.08
C VAL A 63 0.16 -6.06 -9.10
N THR A 64 -0.54 -7.17 -8.84
CA THR A 64 -1.60 -7.69 -9.73
C THR A 64 -2.93 -7.67 -8.98
N GLY A 65 -3.94 -7.01 -9.54
CA GLY A 65 -5.08 -6.53 -8.76
C GLY A 65 -4.65 -5.39 -7.83
N GLY A 66 -5.24 -5.30 -6.64
CA GLY A 66 -4.98 -4.24 -5.66
C GLY A 66 -6.01 -3.11 -5.70
N LEU A 67 -5.69 -1.98 -5.09
CA LEU A 67 -6.58 -0.84 -4.91
C LEU A 67 -5.88 0.43 -5.37
N ASP A 68 -6.48 1.16 -6.31
CA ASP A 68 -5.99 2.48 -6.70
C ASP A 68 -6.73 3.56 -5.92
N LEU A 69 -6.01 4.61 -5.53
CA LEU A 69 -6.60 5.76 -4.86
C LEU A 69 -5.93 7.06 -5.29
N ILE A 70 -6.66 8.17 -5.09
CA ILE A 70 -6.10 9.51 -5.24
C ILE A 70 -5.67 10.00 -3.87
N ARG A 71 -4.39 10.36 -3.74
CA ARG A 71 -3.85 11.01 -2.55
C ARG A 71 -4.42 12.42 -2.42
N SER A 72 -4.37 12.98 -1.21
CA SER A 72 -4.79 14.38 -0.97
C SER A 72 -3.98 15.42 -1.76
N ASP A 73 -2.77 15.07 -2.19
CA ASP A 73 -1.94 15.90 -3.08
C ASP A 73 -2.27 15.74 -4.58
N GLY A 74 -3.31 14.98 -4.91
CA GLY A 74 -3.78 14.75 -6.28
C GLY A 74 -3.03 13.66 -7.04
N THR A 75 -1.97 13.07 -6.46
CA THR A 75 -1.22 11.99 -7.11
C THR A 75 -1.95 10.65 -6.99
N ARG A 76 -1.77 9.80 -7.99
CA ARG A 76 -2.31 8.43 -7.98
C ARG A 76 -1.39 7.52 -7.17
N ALA A 77 -2.00 6.60 -6.44
CA ALA A 77 -1.27 5.57 -5.75
C ALA A 77 -1.99 4.23 -5.83
N THR A 78 -1.23 3.17 -5.62
CA THR A 78 -1.73 1.81 -5.51
C THR A 78 -1.41 1.27 -4.13
N LEU A 79 -2.41 0.63 -3.53
CA LEU A 79 -2.36 -0.01 -2.23
C LEU A 79 -2.51 -1.52 -2.42
N GLU A 80 -1.59 -2.28 -1.85
CA GLU A 80 -1.63 -3.75 -1.79
C GLU A 80 -1.84 -4.17 -0.33
N VAL A 81 -2.90 -4.93 -0.06
CA VAL A 81 -3.15 -5.50 1.27
C VAL A 81 -2.84 -6.99 1.22
N ASN A 82 -1.83 -7.39 1.98
CA ASN A 82 -1.43 -8.78 2.15
C ASN A 82 -1.88 -9.24 3.54
N ALA A 83 -2.94 -10.04 3.59
CA ALA A 83 -3.39 -10.68 4.83
C ALA A 83 -2.46 -11.85 5.17
N MET A 84 -1.92 -11.84 6.38
CA MET A 84 -1.12 -12.91 6.97
C MET A 84 -1.93 -13.56 8.12
N PRO A 85 -1.55 -14.76 8.61
CA PRO A 85 -2.33 -15.47 9.63
C PRO A 85 -2.63 -14.68 10.93
N GLU A 86 -1.81 -13.68 11.27
CA GLU A 86 -1.92 -12.91 12.51
C GLU A 86 -1.78 -11.39 12.32
N SER A 87 -1.57 -10.94 11.08
CA SER A 87 -1.26 -9.56 10.77
C SER A 87 -1.71 -9.20 9.37
N SER A 88 -1.82 -7.91 9.09
CA SER A 88 -1.99 -7.42 7.72
C SER A 88 -0.81 -6.52 7.37
N ALA A 89 -0.17 -6.78 6.25
CA ALA A 89 0.79 -5.87 5.65
C ALA A 89 0.07 -5.04 4.58
N VAL A 90 0.27 -3.73 4.62
CA VAL A 90 -0.25 -2.79 3.64
C VAL A 90 0.93 -2.08 3.00
N GLU A 91 1.09 -2.27 1.70
CA GLU A 91 2.10 -1.59 0.91
C GLU A 91 1.47 -0.51 0.06
N PHE A 92 2.18 0.60 -0.07
CA PHE A 92 1.71 1.79 -0.74
C PHE A 92 2.72 2.28 -1.77
N PHE A 93 2.28 2.42 -3.02
CA PHE A 93 3.12 2.79 -4.17
C PHE A 93 2.56 4.00 -4.88
N VAL A 94 3.32 5.10 -4.92
CA VAL A 94 2.93 6.32 -5.65
C VAL A 94 3.29 6.16 -7.11
N TRP A 95 2.41 6.62 -8.00
CA TRP A 95 2.68 6.65 -9.43
C TRP A 95 3.54 7.90 -9.70
N MET A 96 4.79 7.69 -10.10
CA MET A 96 5.68 8.75 -10.58
C MET A 96 5.64 8.86 -12.09
#